data_AF-A0A250FYJ7-F1
#
_entry.id   AF-A0A250FYJ7-F1
#
_cell.length_a   1.000
_cell.length_b   1.000
_cell.length_c   1.000
_cell.angle_alpha   90.00
_cell.angle_beta   90.00
_cell.angle_gamma   90.00
#
_symmetry.space_group_name_H-M   'P 1'
#
loop_
_entity.id
_entity.type
_entity.pdbx_description
1 polymer ?
#
loop_
_entity_poly.entity_id
_entity_poly.type
_entity_poly.pdbx_seq_one_letter_code
_entity_poly.pdbx_strand_id
1 'polypeptide(L)'
;MNSLLTKNPYFNTSGLTSSEANYVCERIKERLKPIQNLVTNIATHTSSLEGEKLDNFKKIDNIDEKLEKIGTLYAISAYLRTAIKEKDNRLNEISQKILQVRHKIEEKVEEIDFEALNKLKNVTIDDFLKTLSLEEVVKYKSCEAKAAHIGKFIHNFDTLRDEITRKELISLKQVGEKVFKIVNTPLYEMEELQILQEKLLAQHREFESEVNFYKAKFRDFENQSKLNYEKEFLRLSQERQEKINELVVKQTAELTKIKEEVASFRIVIPNLYQTEIQELLKK
;
A
#
# COMPACT_ATOMS: atom_id res chain seq x y z
N MET A 1 -20.43 9.21 -20.40
CA MET A 1 -19.52 9.98 -21.27
C MET A 1 -18.48 10.65 -20.38
N ASN A 2 -17.18 10.49 -20.66
CA ASN A 2 -16.12 11.15 -19.90
C ASN A 2 -16.22 12.66 -20.15
N SER A 3 -16.48 13.46 -19.12
CA SER A 3 -16.66 14.92 -19.23
C SER A 3 -15.49 15.60 -19.95
N LEU A 4 -14.30 15.03 -19.83
CA LEU A 4 -13.06 15.46 -20.48
C LEU A 4 -13.09 15.40 -22.02
N LEU A 5 -13.86 14.48 -22.59
CA LEU A 5 -14.01 14.29 -24.04
C LEU A 5 -15.20 15.06 -24.61
N THR A 6 -15.95 15.78 -23.78
CA THR A 6 -17.09 16.57 -24.28
C THR A 6 -16.58 17.68 -25.19
N LYS A 7 -17.19 17.79 -26.38
CA LYS A 7 -17.00 18.93 -27.28
C LYS A 7 -17.74 20.13 -26.69
N ASN A 8 -17.08 20.81 -25.74
CA ASN A 8 -17.43 22.15 -25.29
C ASN A 8 -17.41 23.10 -26.52
N PRO A 9 -18.18 24.21 -26.57
CA PRO A 9 -18.16 25.19 -27.66
C PRO A 9 -16.76 25.60 -28.18
N TYR A 10 -15.71 25.47 -27.37
CA TYR A 10 -14.35 25.81 -27.78
C TYR A 10 -13.68 24.84 -28.75
N PHE A 11 -14.07 23.55 -28.82
CA PHE A 11 -13.24 22.53 -29.47
C PHE A 11 -13.95 21.73 -30.56
N ASN A 12 -13.23 21.49 -31.66
CA ASN A 12 -13.63 20.58 -32.73
C ASN A 12 -12.41 19.95 -33.43
N THR A 13 -12.64 19.24 -34.53
CA THR A 13 -11.61 18.62 -35.37
C THR A 13 -10.88 19.61 -36.28
N SER A 14 -11.49 20.76 -36.57
CA SER A 14 -10.92 21.86 -37.37
C SER A 14 -10.84 23.15 -36.56
N GLY A 15 -9.83 23.97 -36.85
CA GLY A 15 -9.56 25.23 -36.14
C GLY A 15 -8.09 25.39 -35.78
N LEU A 16 -7.81 26.23 -34.79
CA LEU A 16 -6.46 26.58 -34.37
C LEU A 16 -5.87 25.57 -33.38
N THR A 17 -4.58 25.31 -33.49
CA THR A 17 -3.79 24.72 -32.41
C THR A 17 -3.70 25.70 -31.23
N SER A 18 -3.39 25.23 -30.03
CA SER A 18 -3.12 26.11 -28.87
C SER A 18 -2.00 27.10 -29.16
N SER A 19 -0.98 26.68 -29.92
CA SER A 19 0.16 27.52 -30.31
C SER A 19 -0.24 28.61 -31.30
N GLU A 20 -1.06 28.28 -32.31
CA GLU A 20 -1.60 29.27 -33.25
C GLU A 20 -2.53 30.26 -32.56
N ALA A 21 -3.39 29.79 -31.66
CA ALA A 21 -4.25 30.66 -30.87
C ALA A 21 -3.44 31.61 -29.97
N ASN A 22 -2.37 31.13 -29.33
CA ASN A 22 -1.43 31.97 -28.59
C ASN A 22 -0.74 32.99 -29.50
N TYR A 23 -0.29 32.59 -30.68
CA TYR A 23 0.30 33.49 -31.66
C TYR A 23 -0.66 34.62 -32.06
N VAL A 24 -1.93 34.28 -32.33
CA VAL A 24 -2.98 35.27 -32.60
C VAL A 24 -3.16 36.22 -31.42
N CYS A 25 -3.20 35.70 -30.18
CA CYS A 25 -3.29 36.54 -28.99
C CYS A 25 -2.13 37.53 -28.84
N GLU A 26 -0.90 37.14 -29.19
CA GLU A 26 0.25 38.05 -29.16
C GLU A 26 0.17 39.10 -30.28
N ARG A 27 -0.21 38.71 -31.50
CA ARG A 27 -0.44 39.64 -32.61
C ARG A 27 -1.55 40.65 -32.32
N ILE A 28 -2.59 40.22 -31.61
CA ILE A 28 -3.64 41.12 -31.13
C ILE A 28 -3.04 42.19 -30.21
N LYS A 29 -2.19 41.82 -29.25
CA LYS A 29 -1.56 42.81 -28.35
C LYS A 29 -0.74 43.85 -29.14
N GLU A 30 0.02 43.40 -30.14
CA GLU A 30 0.82 44.27 -30.99
C GLU A 30 -0.05 45.27 -31.77
N ARG A 31 -1.15 44.80 -32.39
CA ARG A 31 -2.06 45.66 -33.16
C ARG A 31 -2.92 46.59 -32.28
N LEU A 32 -3.23 46.16 -31.07
CA LEU A 32 -4.13 46.86 -30.16
C LEU A 32 -3.45 48.08 -29.51
N LYS A 33 -2.16 47.98 -29.19
CA LYS A 33 -1.37 49.05 -28.55
C LYS A 33 -1.40 50.40 -29.29
N PRO A 34 -1.12 50.49 -30.61
CA PRO A 34 -1.18 51.78 -31.31
C PRO A 34 -2.60 52.35 -31.40
N ILE A 35 -3.62 51.50 -31.60
CA ILE A 35 -5.02 51.94 -31.68
C ILE A 35 -5.50 52.49 -30.33
N GLN A 36 -5.15 51.82 -29.24
CA GLN A 36 -5.43 52.30 -27.88
C GLN A 36 -4.73 53.61 -27.56
N ASN A 37 -3.46 53.76 -27.94
CA ASN A 37 -2.71 54.98 -27.69
C ASN A 37 -3.33 56.18 -28.43
N LEU A 38 -3.86 55.96 -29.64
CA LEU A 38 -4.59 57.00 -30.38
C LEU A 38 -5.86 57.40 -29.65
N VAL A 39 -6.71 56.44 -29.29
CA VAL A 39 -8.01 56.73 -28.68
C VAL A 39 -7.90 57.27 -27.24
N THR A 40 -6.86 56.88 -26.49
CA THR A 40 -6.66 57.36 -25.10
C THR A 40 -6.10 58.78 -25.04
N ASN A 41 -5.32 59.22 -26.04
CA ASN A 41 -4.63 60.52 -26.05
C ASN A 41 -5.31 61.53 -26.98
N ILE A 42 -6.65 61.60 -26.95
CA ILE A 42 -7.39 62.58 -27.75
C ILE A 42 -7.17 63.98 -27.15
N ALA A 43 -6.48 64.84 -27.90
CA ALA A 43 -6.38 66.26 -27.59
C ALA A 43 -7.61 67.01 -28.11
N THR A 44 -8.16 67.90 -27.29
CA THR A 44 -9.37 68.67 -27.62
C THR A 44 -9.05 70.02 -28.28
N HIS A 45 -7.84 70.54 -28.08
CA HIS A 45 -7.41 71.86 -28.53
C HIS A 45 -5.96 71.81 -29.05
N THR A 46 -5.62 72.72 -29.97
CA THR A 46 -4.26 73.00 -30.46
C THR A 46 -3.87 74.42 -30.09
N SER A 47 -2.59 74.67 -29.85
CA SER A 47 -2.05 75.98 -29.45
C SER A 47 -1.10 76.52 -30.53
N SER A 48 -1.18 77.83 -30.79
CA SER A 48 -0.26 78.54 -31.70
C SER A 48 0.09 79.91 -31.15
N LEU A 49 1.33 80.34 -31.32
CA LEU A 49 1.82 81.68 -30.98
C LEU A 49 2.29 82.37 -32.27
N GLU A 50 1.75 83.56 -32.56
CA GLU A 50 2.12 84.37 -33.73
C GLU A 50 2.07 83.62 -35.09
N GLY A 51 1.19 82.62 -35.21
CA GLY A 51 1.04 81.81 -36.43
C GLY A 51 1.93 80.57 -36.47
N GLU A 52 2.90 80.42 -35.56
CA GLU A 52 3.65 79.18 -35.39
C GLU A 52 2.91 78.22 -34.45
N LYS A 53 2.80 76.95 -34.88
CA LYS A 53 2.17 75.90 -34.08
C LYS A 53 3.08 75.51 -32.92
N LEU A 54 2.59 75.65 -31.68
CA LEU A 54 3.30 75.22 -30.47
C LEU A 54 3.11 73.72 -30.21
N ASP A 55 2.08 73.11 -30.80
CA ASP A 55 1.79 71.68 -30.72
C ASP A 55 1.38 71.08 -32.08
N ASN A 56 1.45 69.76 -32.15
CA ASN A 56 1.23 68.96 -33.35
C ASN A 56 0.02 68.02 -33.18
N PHE A 57 -0.91 68.35 -32.29
CA PHE A 57 -2.14 67.59 -32.10
C PHE A 57 -2.99 67.59 -33.38
N LYS A 58 -3.57 66.44 -33.69
CA LYS A 58 -4.44 66.24 -34.85
C LYS A 58 -5.75 65.65 -34.39
N LYS A 59 -6.85 66.08 -35.02
CA LYS A 59 -8.14 65.42 -34.87
C LYS A 59 -8.00 63.95 -35.28
N ILE A 60 -8.56 63.06 -34.47
CA ILE A 60 -8.63 61.64 -34.77
C ILE A 60 -10.00 61.36 -35.38
N ASP A 61 -10.01 60.92 -36.64
CA ASP A 61 -11.24 60.53 -37.33
C ASP A 61 -11.62 59.07 -37.02
N ASN A 62 -12.93 58.79 -37.10
CA ASN A 62 -13.54 57.46 -36.91
C ASN A 62 -13.18 56.80 -35.57
N ILE A 63 -13.39 57.52 -34.46
CA ILE A 63 -13.09 57.01 -33.10
C ILE A 63 -13.99 55.82 -32.74
N ASP A 64 -15.25 55.86 -33.17
CA ASP A 64 -16.25 54.80 -33.04
C ASP A 64 -15.77 53.48 -33.68
N GLU A 65 -15.31 53.52 -34.94
CA GLU A 65 -14.76 52.34 -35.62
C GLU A 65 -13.52 51.78 -34.89
N LYS A 66 -12.67 52.66 -34.35
CA LYS A 66 -11.46 52.25 -33.59
C LYS A 66 -11.83 51.59 -32.27
N LEU A 67 -12.83 52.13 -31.56
CA LEU A 67 -13.35 51.54 -30.33
C LEU A 67 -13.99 50.17 -30.58
N GLU A 68 -14.77 50.04 -31.65
CA GLU A 68 -15.35 48.75 -32.06
C GLU A 68 -14.24 47.73 -32.39
N LYS A 69 -13.20 48.15 -33.12
CA LYS A 69 -12.06 47.28 -33.41
C LYS A 69 -11.32 46.83 -32.15
N ILE A 70 -11.11 47.73 -31.17
CA ILE A 70 -10.54 47.37 -29.86
C ILE A 70 -11.40 46.32 -29.17
N GLY A 71 -12.72 46.53 -29.11
CA GLY A 71 -13.66 45.59 -28.51
C GLY A 71 -13.61 44.21 -29.15
N THR A 72 -13.65 44.13 -30.48
CA THR A 72 -13.54 42.88 -31.25
C THR A 72 -12.23 42.16 -30.98
N LEU A 73 -11.10 42.87 -30.99
CA LEU A 73 -9.79 42.27 -30.71
C LEU A 73 -9.69 41.73 -29.28
N TYR A 74 -10.24 42.44 -28.28
CA TYR A 74 -10.33 41.93 -26.91
C TYR A 74 -11.23 40.70 -26.80
N ALA A 75 -12.38 40.70 -27.45
CA ALA A 75 -13.31 39.57 -27.45
C ALA A 75 -12.66 38.31 -28.04
N ILE A 76 -11.95 38.44 -29.18
CA ILE A 76 -11.17 37.34 -29.78
C ILE A 76 -10.11 36.85 -28.79
N SER A 77 -9.33 37.76 -28.21
CA SER A 77 -8.27 37.41 -27.25
C SER A 77 -8.82 36.67 -26.03
N ALA A 78 -9.93 37.14 -25.47
CA ALA A 78 -10.59 36.53 -24.32
C ALA A 78 -11.10 35.12 -24.65
N TYR A 79 -11.76 34.95 -25.80
CA TYR A 79 -12.24 33.65 -26.28
C TYR A 79 -11.08 32.66 -26.45
N LEU A 80 -10.03 33.04 -27.18
CA LEU A 80 -8.89 32.15 -27.45
C LEU A 80 -8.15 31.77 -26.16
N ARG A 81 -7.90 32.71 -25.24
CA ARG A 81 -7.25 32.41 -23.95
C ARG A 81 -8.09 31.48 -23.08
N THR A 82 -9.41 31.64 -23.10
CA THR A 82 -10.33 30.77 -22.36
C THR A 82 -10.29 29.35 -22.92
N ALA A 83 -10.31 29.21 -24.25
CA ALA A 83 -10.20 27.93 -24.92
C ALA A 83 -8.85 27.23 -24.64
N ILE A 84 -7.74 27.97 -24.67
CA ILE A 84 -6.41 27.43 -24.33
C ILE A 84 -6.38 26.94 -22.89
N LYS A 85 -6.82 27.76 -21.93
CA LYS A 85 -6.85 27.42 -20.51
C LYS A 85 -7.71 26.19 -20.22
N GLU A 86 -8.87 26.08 -20.86
CA GLU A 86 -9.74 24.91 -20.73
C GLU A 86 -9.04 23.63 -21.21
N LYS A 87 -8.32 23.68 -22.33
CA LYS A 87 -7.57 22.52 -22.83
C LYS A 87 -6.43 22.14 -21.88
N ASP A 88 -5.69 23.12 -21.38
CA ASP A 88 -4.60 22.90 -20.42
C ASP A 88 -5.12 22.29 -19.11
N ASN A 89 -6.27 22.77 -18.62
CA ASN A 89 -6.93 22.19 -17.44
C ASN A 89 -7.26 20.70 -17.64
N ARG A 90 -7.84 20.33 -18.79
CA ARG A 90 -8.16 18.93 -19.11
C ARG A 90 -6.91 18.06 -19.18
N LEU A 91 -5.86 18.55 -19.85
CA LEU A 91 -4.58 17.83 -19.95
C LEU A 91 -3.91 17.65 -18.57
N ASN A 92 -4.01 18.66 -17.72
CA ASN A 92 -3.52 18.59 -16.35
C ASN A 92 -4.32 17.57 -15.53
N GLU A 93 -5.66 17.60 -15.59
CA GLU A 93 -6.52 16.64 -14.90
C GLU A 93 -6.20 15.19 -15.29
N ILE A 94 -6.02 14.93 -16.59
CA ILE A 94 -5.64 13.60 -17.08
C ILE A 94 -4.24 13.21 -16.58
N SER A 95 -3.28 14.14 -16.60
CA SER A 95 -1.93 13.88 -16.10
C SER A 95 -1.92 13.56 -14.60
N GLN A 96 -2.73 14.26 -13.80
CA GLN A 96 -2.93 13.92 -12.39
C GLN A 96 -3.58 12.55 -12.20
N LYS A 97 -4.58 12.21 -13.02
CA LYS A 97 -5.19 10.87 -13.00
C LYS A 97 -4.16 9.78 -13.28
N ILE A 98 -3.30 9.96 -14.30
CA ILE A 98 -2.22 9.02 -14.65
C ILE A 98 -1.26 8.81 -13.48
N LEU A 99 -0.80 9.89 -12.82
CA LEU A 99 0.10 9.81 -11.66
C LEU A 99 -0.49 9.00 -10.49
N GLN A 100 -1.81 9.03 -10.32
CA GLN A 100 -2.51 8.35 -9.24
C GLN A 100 -2.99 6.94 -9.59
N VAL A 101 -2.82 6.46 -10.84
CA VAL A 101 -3.35 5.16 -11.30
C VAL A 101 -2.87 4.02 -10.40
N ARG A 102 -1.57 3.95 -10.11
CA ARG A 102 -0.98 2.86 -9.32
C ARG A 102 -1.59 2.77 -7.93
N HIS A 103 -1.62 3.90 -7.22
CA HIS A 103 -2.21 3.97 -5.88
C HIS A 103 -3.68 3.52 -5.86
N LYS A 104 -4.49 4.03 -6.81
CA LYS A 104 -5.93 3.69 -6.88
C LYS A 104 -6.18 2.24 -7.24
N ILE A 105 -5.27 1.60 -7.96
CA ILE A 105 -5.36 0.17 -8.27
C ILE A 105 -4.93 -0.66 -7.08
N GLU A 106 -3.86 -0.28 -6.40
CA GLU A 106 -3.39 -0.94 -5.18
C GLU A 106 -4.47 -0.99 -4.09
N GLU A 107 -5.25 0.09 -3.92
CA GLU A 107 -6.39 0.14 -3.00
C GLU A 107 -7.57 -0.75 -3.41
N LYS A 108 -7.69 -1.08 -4.70
CA LYS A 108 -8.81 -1.90 -5.23
C LYS A 108 -8.49 -3.38 -5.33
N VAL A 109 -7.22 -3.71 -5.49
CA VAL A 109 -6.77 -5.10 -5.56
C VAL A 109 -6.76 -5.65 -4.14
N GLU A 110 -7.53 -6.73 -3.95
CA GLU A 110 -7.64 -7.44 -2.67
C GLU A 110 -6.28 -7.66 -2.01
N GLU A 111 -6.26 -7.46 -0.70
CA GLU A 111 -5.08 -7.73 0.12
C GLU A 111 -4.86 -9.22 0.29
N ILE A 112 -3.62 -9.59 0.62
CA ILE A 112 -3.29 -10.98 0.93
C ILE A 112 -3.99 -11.33 2.25
N ASP A 113 -4.69 -12.47 2.26
CA ASP A 113 -5.27 -13.02 3.50
C ASP A 113 -4.16 -13.55 4.41
N PHE A 114 -3.63 -12.67 5.25
CA PHE A 114 -2.62 -13.02 6.23
C PHE A 114 -3.15 -13.94 7.32
N GLU A 115 -4.46 -14.00 7.57
CA GLU A 115 -5.03 -14.90 8.57
C GLU A 115 -4.93 -16.35 8.08
N ALA A 116 -5.39 -16.61 6.85
CA ALA A 116 -5.26 -17.92 6.21
C ALA A 116 -3.79 -18.33 6.06
N LEU A 117 -2.93 -17.39 5.66
CA LEU A 117 -1.51 -17.65 5.50
C LEU A 117 -0.83 -18.00 6.83
N ASN A 118 -1.11 -17.26 7.92
CA ASN A 118 -0.51 -17.53 9.23
C ASN A 118 -0.90 -18.89 9.81
N LYS A 119 -2.07 -19.46 9.44
CA LYS A 119 -2.45 -20.82 9.82
C LYS A 119 -1.47 -21.88 9.29
N LEU A 120 -0.75 -21.60 8.19
CA LEU A 120 0.25 -22.51 7.64
C LEU A 120 1.51 -22.62 8.50
N LYS A 121 1.91 -21.58 9.24
CA LYS A 121 3.14 -21.58 10.04
C LYS A 121 2.91 -21.82 11.52
N ASN A 122 1.72 -21.49 12.03
CA ASN A 122 1.36 -21.63 13.44
C ASN A 122 0.86 -23.05 13.74
N VAL A 123 1.69 -24.05 13.46
CA VAL A 123 1.34 -25.46 13.68
C VAL A 123 1.64 -25.87 15.12
N THR A 124 0.80 -26.76 15.66
CA THR A 124 0.96 -27.27 17.03
C THR A 124 1.44 -28.72 17.03
N ILE A 125 1.86 -29.21 18.21
CA ILE A 125 2.19 -30.63 18.37
C ILE A 125 0.98 -31.52 18.04
N ASP A 126 -0.24 -31.09 18.34
CA ASP A 126 -1.45 -31.85 18.03
C ASP A 126 -1.70 -31.92 16.51
N ASP A 127 -1.34 -30.89 15.76
CA ASP A 127 -1.40 -30.93 14.29
C ASP A 127 -0.38 -31.91 13.71
N PHE A 128 0.82 -31.95 14.29
CA PHE A 128 1.82 -32.96 13.94
C PHE A 128 1.35 -34.38 14.28
N LEU A 129 0.74 -34.59 15.45
CA LEU A 129 0.22 -35.91 15.84
C LEU A 129 -0.86 -36.43 14.89
N LYS A 130 -1.67 -35.55 14.29
CA LYS A 130 -2.65 -35.93 13.25
C LYS A 130 -2.00 -36.47 11.97
N THR A 131 -0.71 -36.21 11.74
CA THR A 131 0.03 -36.71 10.57
C THR A 131 0.66 -38.09 10.78
N LEU A 132 0.73 -38.54 12.03
CA LEU A 132 1.36 -39.81 12.42
C LEU A 132 0.37 -40.97 12.34
N SER A 133 0.88 -42.20 12.32
CA SER A 133 0.04 -43.38 12.47
C SER A 133 -0.52 -43.50 13.89
N LEU A 134 -1.61 -44.26 14.06
CA LEU A 134 -2.19 -44.51 15.38
C LEU A 134 -1.15 -45.11 16.36
N GLU A 135 -0.32 -46.03 15.87
CA GLU A 135 0.73 -46.68 16.64
C GLU A 135 1.77 -45.67 17.14
N GLU A 136 2.20 -44.74 16.27
CA GLU A 136 3.14 -43.68 16.63
C GLU A 136 2.56 -42.71 17.66
N VAL A 137 1.29 -42.32 17.52
CA VAL A 137 0.60 -41.45 18.49
C VAL A 137 0.51 -42.13 19.85
N VAL A 138 0.08 -43.40 19.88
CA VAL A 138 -0.01 -44.19 21.11
C VAL A 138 1.36 -44.34 21.75
N LYS A 139 2.41 -44.60 20.95
CA LYS A 139 3.79 -44.71 21.42
C LYS A 139 4.27 -43.41 22.06
N TYR A 140 4.12 -42.28 21.35
CA TYR A 140 4.49 -40.96 21.86
C TYR A 140 3.80 -40.64 23.18
N LYS A 141 2.47 -40.75 23.24
CA LYS A 141 1.69 -40.45 24.45
C LYS A 141 2.03 -41.39 25.61
N SER A 142 2.28 -42.66 25.31
CA SER A 142 2.70 -43.64 26.32
C SER A 142 4.08 -43.33 26.88
N CYS A 143 5.06 -43.01 26.03
CA CYS A 143 6.41 -42.65 26.47
C CYS A 143 6.40 -41.31 27.24
N GLU A 144 5.63 -40.32 26.79
CA GLU A 144 5.44 -39.03 27.46
C GLU A 144 4.90 -39.22 28.88
N ALA A 145 3.82 -40.00 29.04
CA ALA A 145 3.24 -40.30 30.34
C ALA A 145 4.20 -41.09 31.23
N LYS A 146 4.84 -42.15 30.71
CA LYS A 146 5.78 -42.97 31.48
C LYS A 146 7.00 -42.18 31.92
N ALA A 147 7.59 -41.37 31.04
CA ALA A 147 8.70 -40.48 31.39
C ALA A 147 8.28 -39.51 32.51
N ALA A 148 7.16 -38.81 32.36
CA ALA A 148 6.69 -37.85 33.37
C ALA A 148 6.47 -38.48 34.76
N HIS A 149 5.79 -39.64 34.81
CA HIS A 149 5.49 -40.29 36.08
C HIS A 149 6.71 -40.94 36.73
N ILE A 150 7.56 -41.61 35.93
CA ILE A 150 8.79 -42.21 36.44
C ILE A 150 9.76 -41.12 36.90
N GLY A 151 9.94 -40.05 36.14
CA GLY A 151 10.79 -38.92 36.51
C GLY A 151 10.34 -38.27 37.82
N LYS A 152 9.03 -38.04 37.97
CA LYS A 152 8.46 -37.52 39.22
C LYS A 152 8.73 -38.44 40.42
N PHE A 153 8.61 -39.76 40.24
CA PHE A 153 8.87 -40.72 41.30
C PHE A 153 10.36 -40.81 41.66
N ILE A 154 11.26 -40.73 40.67
CA ILE A 154 12.71 -40.69 40.88
C ILE A 154 13.11 -39.52 41.79
N HIS A 155 12.50 -38.34 41.62
CA HIS A 155 12.74 -37.19 42.50
C HIS A 155 12.36 -37.44 43.98
N ASN A 156 11.52 -38.44 44.27
CA ASN A 156 11.11 -38.77 45.64
C ASN A 156 12.09 -39.72 46.35
N PHE A 157 13.06 -40.31 45.65
CA PHE A 157 13.95 -41.32 46.25
C PHE A 157 14.85 -40.77 47.35
N ASP A 158 15.29 -39.51 47.26
CA ASP A 158 16.10 -38.90 48.31
C ASP A 158 15.31 -38.78 49.62
N THR A 159 14.02 -38.45 49.52
CA THR A 159 13.13 -38.39 50.69
C THR A 159 12.89 -39.77 51.29
N LEU A 160 12.68 -40.80 50.45
CA LEU A 160 12.51 -42.19 50.89
C LEU A 160 13.77 -42.72 51.59
N ARG A 161 14.96 -42.42 51.04
CA ARG A 161 16.26 -42.74 51.64
C ARG A 161 16.42 -42.11 53.02
N ASP A 162 16.08 -40.82 53.14
CA ASP A 162 16.14 -40.11 54.41
C ASP A 162 15.14 -40.65 55.44
N GLU A 163 13.94 -41.05 55.02
CA GLU A 163 12.92 -41.62 55.91
C GLU A 163 13.33 -42.98 56.48
N ILE A 164 13.92 -43.85 55.66
CA ILE A 164 14.40 -45.17 56.10
C ILE A 164 15.60 -45.03 57.03
N THR A 165 16.51 -44.09 56.74
CA THR A 165 17.73 -43.90 57.53
C THR A 165 17.46 -43.22 58.88
N ARG A 166 16.50 -42.29 58.94
CA ARG A 166 16.20 -41.52 60.18
C ARG A 166 15.36 -42.29 61.19
N LYS A 167 14.65 -43.34 60.79
CA LYS A 167 13.74 -44.06 61.68
C LYS A 167 14.52 -45.03 62.57
N GLU A 168 14.50 -44.79 63.88
CA GLU A 168 15.17 -45.66 64.85
C GLU A 168 14.58 -47.08 64.81
N LEU A 169 15.45 -48.09 64.69
CA LEU A 169 15.08 -49.51 64.67
C LEU A 169 14.41 -49.96 65.98
N ILE A 170 14.66 -49.24 67.08
CA ILE A 170 14.06 -49.47 68.37
C ILE A 170 13.54 -48.14 68.88
N SER A 171 12.24 -48.07 69.15
CA SER A 171 11.64 -46.94 69.85
C SER A 171 10.97 -47.40 71.14
N LEU A 172 10.94 -46.53 72.15
CA LEU A 172 10.28 -46.80 73.42
C LEU A 172 8.93 -46.10 73.43
N LYS A 173 7.84 -46.84 73.70
CA LYS A 173 6.50 -46.27 73.85
C LYS A 173 5.96 -46.56 75.23
N GLN A 174 5.67 -45.49 75.97
CA GLN A 174 5.03 -45.59 77.27
C GLN A 174 3.51 -45.69 77.10
N VAL A 175 2.91 -46.70 77.72
CA VAL A 175 1.45 -46.86 77.79
C VAL A 175 1.10 -47.10 79.26
N GLY A 176 0.55 -46.06 79.91
CA GLY A 176 0.39 -46.03 81.37
C GLY A 176 1.73 -45.93 82.10
N GLU A 177 1.96 -46.77 83.11
CA GLU A 177 3.22 -46.82 83.88
C GLU A 177 4.30 -47.74 83.27
N LYS A 178 4.00 -48.43 82.15
CA LYS A 178 4.92 -49.40 81.53
C LYS A 178 5.51 -48.86 80.22
N VAL A 179 6.80 -49.08 80.03
CA VAL A 179 7.54 -48.76 78.79
C VAL A 179 7.67 -50.03 77.96
N PHE A 180 7.17 -50.00 76.72
CA PHE A 180 7.31 -51.09 75.76
C PHE A 180 8.42 -50.78 74.75
N LYS A 181 9.25 -51.77 74.48
CA LYS A 181 10.22 -51.73 73.38
C LYS A 181 9.51 -52.07 72.08
N ILE A 182 9.37 -51.08 71.20
CA ILE A 182 8.87 -51.26 69.84
C ILE A 182 10.07 -51.51 68.94
N VAL A 183 10.03 -52.62 68.21
CA VAL A 183 11.00 -52.92 67.16
C VAL A 183 10.41 -52.43 65.84
N ASN A 184 11.07 -51.45 65.22
CA ASN A 184 10.72 -50.96 63.90
C ASN A 184 11.58 -51.71 62.87
N THR A 185 10.97 -52.64 62.16
CA THR A 185 11.64 -53.35 61.06
C THR A 185 11.42 -52.57 59.76
N PRO A 186 12.49 -52.18 59.04
CA PRO A 186 12.37 -51.62 57.69
C PRO A 186 11.60 -52.59 56.79
N LEU A 187 10.72 -52.05 55.94
CA LEU A 187 9.97 -52.86 54.97
C LEU A 187 10.77 -53.12 53.68
N TYR A 188 11.82 -52.32 53.45
CA TYR A 188 12.67 -52.38 52.28
C TYR A 188 14.12 -52.20 52.70
N GLU A 189 15.02 -52.88 52.00
CA GLU A 189 16.46 -52.73 52.17
C GLU A 189 16.99 -51.59 51.29
N MET A 190 18.02 -50.88 51.76
CA MET A 190 18.61 -49.76 51.02
C MET A 190 19.19 -50.19 49.66
N GLU A 191 19.78 -51.38 49.59
CA GLU A 191 20.32 -51.98 48.36
C GLU A 191 19.20 -52.25 47.34
N GLU A 192 18.04 -52.75 47.80
CA GLU A 192 16.88 -53.03 46.96
C GLU A 192 16.31 -51.74 46.35
N LEU A 193 16.22 -50.67 47.13
CA LEU A 193 15.79 -49.36 46.65
C LEU A 193 16.78 -48.72 45.68
N GLN A 194 18.08 -48.90 45.91
CA GLN A 194 19.12 -48.45 44.98
C GLN A 194 19.00 -49.14 43.61
N ILE A 195 18.84 -50.46 43.60
CA ILE A 195 18.63 -51.24 42.36
C ILE A 195 17.34 -50.79 41.64
N LEU A 196 16.26 -50.54 42.39
CA LEU A 196 15.01 -50.03 41.82
C LEU A 196 15.20 -48.63 41.22
N GLN A 197 15.91 -47.74 41.90
CA GLN A 197 16.19 -46.38 41.41
C GLN A 197 16.96 -46.43 40.09
N GLU A 198 18.00 -47.25 40.00
CA GLU A 198 18.81 -47.42 38.79
C GLU A 198 18.00 -47.96 37.61
N LYS A 199 17.14 -48.95 37.86
CA LYS A 199 16.20 -49.48 36.86
C LYS A 199 15.25 -48.40 36.35
N LEU A 200 14.65 -47.63 37.26
CA LEU A 200 13.72 -46.57 36.90
C LEU A 200 14.41 -45.44 36.13
N LEU A 201 15.64 -45.05 36.52
CA LEU A 201 16.46 -44.10 35.79
C LEU A 201 16.77 -44.58 34.36
N ALA A 202 17.08 -45.86 34.17
CA ALA A 202 17.29 -46.43 32.85
C ALA A 202 16.02 -46.36 31.99
N GLN A 203 14.87 -46.77 32.54
CA GLN A 203 13.58 -46.70 31.85
C GLN A 203 13.17 -45.26 31.52
N HIS A 204 13.40 -44.32 32.44
CA HIS A 204 13.14 -42.90 32.23
C HIS A 204 13.92 -42.37 31.02
N ARG A 205 15.24 -42.64 30.98
CA ARG A 205 16.10 -42.21 29.87
C ARG A 205 15.65 -42.79 28.53
N GLU A 206 15.20 -44.04 28.51
CA GLU A 206 14.66 -44.67 27.31
C GLU A 206 13.39 -43.96 26.81
N PHE A 207 12.41 -43.74 27.70
CA PHE A 207 11.18 -43.04 27.34
C PHE A 207 11.42 -41.58 26.96
N GLU A 208 12.32 -40.88 27.65
CA GLU A 208 12.71 -39.51 27.30
C GLU A 208 13.39 -39.44 25.93
N SER A 209 14.24 -40.40 25.59
CA SER A 209 14.88 -40.47 24.27
C SER A 209 13.82 -40.56 23.17
N GLU A 210 12.80 -41.40 23.36
CA GLU A 210 11.69 -41.53 22.41
C GLU A 210 10.86 -40.24 22.30
N VAL A 211 10.53 -39.60 23.44
CA VAL A 211 9.82 -38.31 23.44
C VAL A 211 10.63 -37.24 22.70
N ASN A 212 11.95 -37.21 22.92
CA ASN A 212 12.85 -36.26 22.25
C ASN A 212 12.95 -36.52 20.75
N PHE A 213 12.90 -37.78 20.32
CA PHE A 213 12.84 -38.14 18.91
C PHE A 213 11.59 -37.57 18.21
N TYR A 214 10.40 -37.72 18.81
CA TYR A 214 9.18 -37.12 18.26
C TYR A 214 9.19 -35.59 18.33
N LYS A 215 9.77 -34.99 19.39
CA LYS A 215 9.98 -33.54 19.46
C LYS A 215 10.92 -33.03 18.37
N ALA A 216 11.93 -33.80 17.97
CA ALA A 216 12.79 -33.44 16.85
C ALA A 216 12.03 -33.49 15.52
N LYS A 217 11.25 -34.57 15.27
CA LYS A 217 10.36 -34.66 14.10
C LYS A 217 9.36 -33.51 14.04
N PHE A 218 8.80 -33.09 15.18
CA PHE A 218 7.91 -31.94 15.24
C PHE A 218 8.61 -30.65 14.80
N ARG A 219 9.87 -30.41 15.23
CA ARG A 219 10.63 -29.24 14.76
C ARG A 219 10.86 -29.26 13.25
N ASP A 220 11.11 -30.43 12.67
CA ASP A 220 11.25 -30.58 11.22
C ASP A 220 9.93 -30.27 10.51
N PHE A 221 8.80 -30.74 11.06
CA PHE A 221 7.45 -30.41 10.58
C PHE A 221 7.14 -28.92 10.67
N GLU A 222 7.50 -28.25 11.78
CA GLU A 222 7.39 -26.79 11.93
C GLU A 222 8.23 -26.06 10.88
N ASN A 223 9.46 -26.51 10.62
CA ASN A 223 10.34 -25.90 9.62
C ASN A 223 9.76 -26.05 8.21
N GLN A 224 9.23 -27.22 7.85
CA GLN A 224 8.56 -27.43 6.57
C GLN A 224 7.32 -26.54 6.43
N SER A 225 6.56 -26.38 7.50
CA SER A 225 5.38 -25.51 7.57
C SER A 225 5.75 -24.04 7.34
N LYS A 226 6.87 -23.57 7.90
CA LYS A 226 7.43 -22.24 7.62
C LYS A 226 7.88 -22.07 6.16
N LEU A 227 8.53 -23.07 5.59
CA LEU A 227 8.92 -23.03 4.17
C LEU A 227 7.69 -22.98 3.25
N ASN A 228 6.62 -23.70 3.60
CA ASN A 228 5.36 -23.65 2.85
C ASN A 228 4.71 -22.27 2.94
N TYR A 229 4.71 -21.67 4.14
CA TYR A 229 4.28 -20.28 4.33
C TYR A 229 5.05 -19.32 3.42
N GLU A 230 6.39 -19.41 3.39
CA GLU A 230 7.22 -18.51 2.58
C GLU A 230 6.96 -18.66 1.08
N LYS A 231 6.83 -19.90 0.60
CA LYS A 231 6.49 -20.20 -0.80
C LYS A 231 5.13 -19.62 -1.17
N GLU A 232 4.13 -19.84 -0.33
CA GLU A 232 2.77 -19.38 -0.59
C GLU A 232 2.68 -17.85 -0.52
N PHE A 233 3.36 -17.24 0.45
CA PHE A 233 3.47 -15.78 0.54
C PHE A 233 4.08 -15.18 -0.73
N LEU A 234 5.17 -15.78 -1.21
CA LEU A 234 5.84 -15.34 -2.44
C LEU A 234 4.92 -15.47 -3.65
N ARG A 235 4.23 -16.61 -3.79
CA ARG A 235 3.26 -16.86 -4.87
C ARG A 235 2.15 -15.81 -4.88
N LEU A 236 1.47 -15.61 -3.74
CA LEU A 236 0.38 -14.64 -3.60
C LEU A 236 0.86 -13.20 -3.84
N SER A 237 2.06 -12.85 -3.37
CA SER A 237 2.66 -11.53 -3.59
C SER A 237 2.95 -11.29 -5.07
N GLN A 238 3.47 -12.29 -5.78
CA GLN A 238 3.72 -12.23 -7.22
C GLN A 238 2.41 -12.08 -7.99
N GLU A 239 1.43 -12.94 -7.75
CA GLU A 239 0.11 -12.87 -8.40
C GLU A 239 -0.57 -11.51 -8.19
N ARG A 240 -0.50 -10.99 -6.97
CA ARG A 240 -1.02 -9.66 -6.65
C ARG A 240 -0.28 -8.57 -7.43
N GLN A 241 1.05 -8.62 -7.46
CA GLN A 241 1.86 -7.61 -8.14
C GLN A 241 1.66 -7.65 -9.67
N GLU A 242 1.54 -8.85 -10.25
CA GLU A 242 1.23 -9.05 -11.67
C GLU A 242 -0.13 -8.44 -12.02
N LYS A 243 -1.16 -8.74 -11.22
CA LYS A 243 -2.50 -8.16 -11.40
C LYS A 243 -2.51 -6.64 -11.28
N ILE A 244 -1.78 -6.08 -10.31
CA ILE A 244 -1.61 -4.62 -10.18
C ILE A 244 -0.95 -4.05 -11.43
N ASN A 245 0.17 -4.65 -11.87
CA ASN A 245 0.92 -4.16 -13.02
C ASN A 245 0.07 -4.21 -14.31
N GLU A 246 -0.65 -5.30 -14.55
CA GLU A 246 -1.54 -5.46 -15.70
C GLU A 246 -2.61 -4.35 -15.73
N LEU A 247 -3.31 -4.15 -14.60
CA LEU A 247 -4.34 -3.12 -14.47
C LEU A 247 -3.76 -1.71 -14.62
N VAL A 248 -2.57 -1.45 -14.07
CA VAL A 248 -1.88 -0.16 -14.18
C VAL A 248 -1.55 0.14 -15.63
N VAL A 249 -0.97 -0.83 -16.35
CA VAL A 249 -0.64 -0.69 -17.77
C VAL A 249 -1.90 -0.41 -18.57
N LYS A 250 -2.96 -1.19 -18.36
CA LYS A 250 -4.23 -1.02 -19.07
C LYS A 250 -4.85 0.36 -18.84
N GLN A 251 -5.01 0.77 -17.59
CA GLN A 251 -5.64 2.05 -17.25
C GLN A 251 -4.77 3.24 -17.68
N THR A 252 -3.45 3.13 -17.57
CA THR A 252 -2.52 4.16 -18.05
C THR A 252 -2.61 4.31 -19.57
N ALA A 253 -2.70 3.20 -20.32
CA ALA A 253 -2.86 3.23 -21.77
C ALA A 253 -4.19 3.89 -22.18
N GLU A 254 -5.29 3.57 -21.50
CA GLU A 254 -6.59 4.21 -21.72
C GLU A 254 -6.54 5.73 -21.47
N LEU A 255 -5.96 6.16 -20.35
CA LEU A 255 -5.81 7.59 -20.03
C LEU A 255 -4.85 8.30 -20.99
N THR A 256 -3.81 7.62 -21.46
CA THR A 256 -2.86 8.17 -22.45
C THR A 256 -3.56 8.41 -23.79
N LYS A 257 -4.39 7.48 -24.26
CA LYS A 257 -5.22 7.70 -25.46
C LYS A 257 -6.16 8.91 -25.30
N ILE A 258 -6.80 9.04 -24.14
CA ILE A 258 -7.65 10.21 -23.85
C ILE A 258 -6.82 11.50 -23.83
N LYS A 259 -5.60 11.47 -23.28
CA LYS A 259 -4.68 12.62 -23.28
C LYS A 259 -4.30 13.03 -24.71
N GLU A 260 -3.98 12.08 -25.57
CA GLU A 260 -3.67 12.32 -26.98
C GLU A 260 -4.87 12.90 -27.73
N GLU A 261 -6.07 12.36 -27.48
CA GLU A 261 -7.31 12.88 -28.07
C GLU A 261 -7.56 14.33 -27.66
N VAL A 262 -7.46 14.65 -26.36
CA VAL A 262 -7.60 16.04 -25.88
C VAL A 262 -6.49 16.94 -26.44
N ALA A 263 -5.25 16.44 -26.53
CA ALA A 263 -4.14 17.18 -27.13
C ALA A 263 -4.39 17.51 -28.61
N SER A 264 -5.11 16.64 -29.33
CA SER A 264 -5.48 16.83 -30.74
C SER A 264 -6.57 17.88 -30.96
N PHE A 265 -7.35 18.23 -29.93
CA PHE A 265 -8.45 19.21 -30.05
C PHE A 265 -7.97 20.54 -30.63
N ARG A 266 -8.71 21.03 -31.62
CA ARG A 266 -8.52 22.34 -32.26
C ARG A 266 -9.53 23.34 -31.72
N ILE A 267 -9.08 24.56 -31.49
CA ILE A 267 -9.91 25.69 -31.03
C ILE A 267 -10.72 26.19 -32.21
N VAL A 268 -12.04 26.12 -32.09
CA VAL A 268 -12.99 26.55 -33.12
C VAL A 268 -12.85 28.05 -33.33
N ILE A 269 -12.81 28.47 -34.60
CA ILE A 269 -12.85 29.88 -34.98
C ILE A 269 -14.33 30.26 -35.15
N PRO A 270 -14.88 31.19 -34.33
CA PRO A 270 -16.25 31.65 -34.53
C PRO A 270 -16.39 32.39 -35.86
N ASN A 271 -17.48 32.14 -36.60
CA ASN A 271 -17.72 32.78 -37.90
C ASN A 271 -17.63 34.32 -37.84
N LEU A 272 -18.08 34.92 -36.73
CA LEU A 272 -18.03 36.36 -36.49
C LEU A 272 -16.59 36.93 -36.52
N TYR A 273 -15.59 36.14 -36.17
CA TYR A 273 -14.20 36.57 -36.05
C TYR A 273 -13.28 35.96 -37.11
N GLN A 274 -13.85 35.26 -38.08
CA GLN A 274 -13.09 34.47 -39.05
C GLN A 274 -12.16 35.36 -39.89
N THR A 275 -12.66 36.49 -40.36
CA THR A 275 -11.90 37.46 -41.16
C THR A 275 -10.72 38.02 -40.36
N GLU A 276 -10.97 38.53 -39.16
CA GLU A 276 -9.96 39.10 -38.27
C GLU A 276 -8.87 38.10 -37.92
N ILE A 277 -9.25 36.88 -37.54
CA ILE A 277 -8.30 35.83 -37.16
C ILE A 277 -7.46 35.41 -38.35
N GLN A 278 -8.05 35.25 -39.54
CA GLN A 278 -7.29 34.93 -40.75
C GLN A 278 -6.32 36.05 -41.14
N GLU A 279 -6.69 37.32 -40.94
CA GLU A 279 -5.81 38.45 -41.19
C GLU A 279 -4.62 38.47 -40.20
N LEU A 280 -4.86 38.17 -38.93
CA LEU A 280 -3.84 38.09 -37.89
C LEU A 280 -2.86 36.92 -38.07
N LEU A 281 -3.28 35.86 -38.78
CA LEU A 281 -2.47 34.69 -39.10
C LEU A 281 -1.60 34.87 -40.35
N LYS A 282 -1.91 35.84 -41.22
CA LYS A 282 -1.07 36.17 -42.38
C LYS A 282 0.18 36.92 -41.89
N LYS A 283 1.35 36.51 -42.41
CA LYS A 283 2.65 37.06 -42.05
C LYS A 283 2.73 38.56 -42.30
#